data_AF-A0A430L1F9-F1
#
_entry.id   AF-A0A430L1F9-F1
#
_cell.length_a   1.000
_cell.length_b   1.000
_cell.length_c   1.000
_cell.angle_alpha   90.00
_cell.angle_beta   90.00
_cell.angle_gamma   90.00
#
_symmetry.space_group_name_H-M   'P 1'
#
loop_
_entity.id
_entity.type
_entity.pdbx_description
1 polymer ?
#
loop_
_entity_poly.entity_id
_entity_poly.type
_entity_poly.pdbx_seq_one_letter_code
_entity_poly.pdbx_strand_id
1 'polypeptide(L)' 'MNGTWKFRHDASPFEVSDWEGAQPLTWANIQVTGMWQLQGHGRPLCSNVNYAFPVDPPNTPLLNETG' A
#
# COMPACT_ATOMS: atom_id res chain seq x y z
N MET A 1 2.91 5.59 18.82
CA MET A 1 3.16 4.21 19.29
C MET A 1 4.05 3.54 18.26
N ASN A 2 5.26 3.16 18.66
CA ASN A 2 6.21 2.46 17.79
C ASN A 2 6.14 0.96 18.10
N GLY A 3 6.20 0.10 17.08
CA GLY A 3 6.10 -1.35 17.27
C GLY A 3 5.79 -2.13 16.01
N THR A 4 5.47 -3.41 16.17
CA THR A 4 5.11 -4.31 15.07
C THR A 4 3.61 -4.30 14.84
N TRP A 5 3.18 -4.04 13.61
CA TRP A 5 1.78 -3.97 13.19
C TRP A 5 1.48 -5.01 12.13
N LYS A 6 0.24 -5.51 12.12
CA LYS A 6 -0.26 -6.33 11.02
C LYS A 6 -0.61 -5.43 9.83
N PHE A 7 -0.09 -5.77 8.67
CA PHE A 7 -0.18 -4.97 7.46
C PHE A 7 -0.50 -5.85 6.26
N ARG A 8 -1.44 -5.37 5.45
CA ARG A 8 -1.85 -5.98 4.20
C ARG A 8 -1.56 -4.99 3.09
N HIS A 9 -0.94 -5.47 2.01
CA HIS A 9 -0.66 -4.67 0.82
C HIS A 9 -1.49 -5.24 -0.32
N ASP A 10 -2.34 -4.42 -0.91
CA ASP A 10 -3.16 -4.76 -2.07
C ASP A 10 -2.77 -3.86 -3.26
N ALA A 11 -2.89 -4.37 -4.49
CA ALA A 11 -2.48 -3.64 -5.69
C ALA A 11 -3.45 -2.51 -6.08
N SER A 12 -4.67 -2.55 -5.53
CA SER A 12 -5.73 -1.58 -5.78
C SER A 12 -6.67 -1.47 -4.57
N PRO A 13 -7.22 -0.28 -4.28
CA PRO A 13 -8.24 -0.13 -3.24
C PRO A 13 -9.52 -0.94 -3.52
N PHE A 14 -9.77 -1.30 -4.78
CA PHE A 14 -10.92 -2.10 -5.19
C PHE A 14 -10.76 -3.60 -4.89
N GLU A 15 -9.55 -4.06 -4.59
CA GLU A 15 -9.26 -5.46 -4.21
C GLU A 15 -9.35 -5.68 -2.70
N VAL A 16 -9.50 -4.61 -1.93
CA VAL A 16 -9.61 -4.70 -0.47
C VAL A 16 -10.97 -5.31 -0.12
N SER A 17 -10.91 -6.49 0.49
CA SER A 17 -12.07 -7.23 0.95
C SER A 17 -12.70 -6.54 2.16
N ASP A 18 -14.01 -6.73 2.35
CA ASP A 18 -14.73 -6.08 3.45
C ASP A 18 -14.11 -6.41 4.83
N TRP A 19 -14.02 -5.40 5.70
CA TRP A 19 -13.19 -5.41 6.91
C TRP A 19 -13.78 -6.33 7.97
N GLU A 20 -15.10 -6.55 7.92
CA GLU A 20 -15.84 -7.43 8.82
C GLU A 20 -15.46 -8.92 8.67
N GLY A 21 -14.89 -9.33 7.54
CA GLY A 21 -14.43 -10.70 7.28
C GLY A 21 -12.91 -10.85 7.20
N ALA A 22 -12.16 -9.77 7.43
CA ALA A 22 -10.71 -9.79 7.33
C ALA A 22 -10.08 -10.73 8.37
N GLN A 23 -9.10 -11.52 7.96
CA GLN A 23 -8.33 -12.41 8.86
C GLN A 23 -6.91 -11.83 9.06
N PRO A 24 -6.66 -11.03 10.11
CA PRO A 24 -5.38 -10.32 10.28
C PRO A 24 -4.19 -11.25 10.54
N LEU A 25 -4.46 -12.52 10.85
CA LEU A 25 -3.44 -13.55 11.09
C LEU A 25 -2.65 -13.89 9.81
N THR A 26 -3.24 -13.73 8.62
CA THR A 26 -2.56 -13.97 7.35
C THR A 26 -1.73 -12.76 6.89
N TRP A 27 -1.85 -11.62 7.57
CA TRP A 27 -1.17 -10.38 7.20
C TRP A 27 0.29 -10.36 7.65
N ALA A 28 1.10 -9.63 6.87
CA ALA A 28 2.51 -9.44 7.15
C ALA A 28 2.71 -8.58 8.39
N ASN A 29 3.89 -8.67 8.99
CA ASN A 29 4.29 -7.83 10.11
C ASN A 29 5.19 -6.71 9.60
N ILE A 30 4.84 -5.45 9.86
CA ILE A 30 5.68 -4.28 9.56
C ILE A 30 6.09 -3.55 10.84
N GLN A 31 7.25 -2.90 10.80
CA GLN A 31 7.68 -1.96 11.82
C GLN A 31 7.12 -0.57 11.53
N VAL A 32 6.49 0.02 12.54
CA VAL A 32 6.00 1.40 12.54
C VAL A 32 6.76 2.18 13.61
N THR A 33 7.36 3.34 13.31
CA THR A 33 7.33 4.08 12.03
C THR A 33 8.37 3.57 11.01
N GLY A 34 7.95 3.38 9.76
CA GLY A 34 8.80 2.92 8.67
C GLY A 34 8.09 3.00 7.32
N MET A 35 8.84 2.97 6.21
CA MET A 35 8.29 2.90 4.85
C MET A 35 8.03 1.44 4.47
N TRP A 36 6.82 1.10 4.05
CA TRP A 36 6.46 -0.29 3.71
C TRP A 36 7.20 -0.80 2.46
N GLN A 37 7.59 0.09 1.55
CA GLN A 37 8.35 -0.26 0.33
C GLN A 37 9.74 -0.77 0.67
N LEU A 38 10.34 -0.28 1.76
CA LEU A 38 11.63 -0.76 2.26
C LEU A 38 11.51 -2.05 3.07
N GLN A 39 10.29 -2.45 3.42
CA GLN A 39 9.98 -3.67 4.17
C GLN A 39 9.46 -4.80 3.27
N GLY A 40 9.51 -4.63 1.95
CA GLY A 40 9.13 -5.64 0.96
C GLY A 40 7.71 -5.54 0.41
N HIS A 41 6.98 -4.46 0.72
CA HIS A 41 5.62 -4.23 0.25
C HIS A 41 5.59 -3.15 -0.84
N GLY A 42 5.40 -3.57 -2.09
CA GLY A 42 5.47 -2.68 -3.25
C GLY A 42 6.89 -2.36 -3.68
N ARG A 43 7.06 -1.27 -4.43
CA ARG A 43 8.38 -0.79 -4.87
C ARG A 43 8.51 0.71 -4.63
N PRO A 44 9.67 1.20 -4.17
CA PRO A 44 9.88 2.64 -4.08
C PRO A 44 9.87 3.22 -5.50
N LEU A 45 8.97 4.18 -5.73
CA LEU A 45 8.90 4.93 -6.97
C LEU A 45 9.64 6.24 -6.77
N CYS A 46 10.72 6.44 -7.53
CA CYS A 46 11.43 7.70 -7.61
C CYS A 46 11.36 8.21 -9.04
N SER A 47 10.51 9.20 -9.30
CA SER A 47 10.46 9.90 -10.58
C SER A 47 10.85 11.36 -10.39
N ASN A 48 11.66 11.90 -11.30
CA ASN A 48 12.24 13.23 -11.17
C ASN A 48 11.29 14.32 -11.71
N VAL A 49 10.84 14.17 -12.96
CA VAL A 49 10.03 15.19 -13.66
C VAL A 49 8.67 14.66 -14.11
N ASN A 50 8.60 13.38 -14.53
CA ASN A 50 7.36 12.76 -14.97
C ASN A 50 6.64 12.12 -13.78
N TYR A 51 5.32 12.25 -13.72
CA TYR A 51 4.52 11.48 -12.78
C TYR A 51 4.67 9.98 -13.06
N ALA A 52 4.79 9.17 -12.01
CA ALA A 52 4.82 7.71 -12.12
C ALA A 52 3.45 7.10 -12.48
N PHE A 53 2.43 7.94 -12.69
CA PHE A 53 1.06 7.59 -13.04
C PHE A 53 0.52 8.51 -14.14
N PRO A 54 -0.52 8.07 -14.89
CA PRO A 54 -1.17 8.89 -15.91
C PRO A 54 -1.71 10.21 -15.34
N VAL A 55 -1.41 11.33 -16.01
CA VAL A 55 -1.85 12.67 -15.60
C VAL A 55 -3.27 12.92 -16.10
N ASP A 56 -4.27 12.46 -15.34
CA ASP A 56 -5.70 12.68 -15.63
C ASP A 56 -6.45 13.19 -14.37
N PRO A 57 -6.17 14.41 -13.89
CA PRO A 57 -6.84 14.95 -12.70
C PRO A 57 -8.34 15.16 -12.95
N PRO A 58 -9.24 14.78 -12.00
CA PRO A 58 -8.99 14.38 -10.61
C PRO A 58 -8.83 12.86 -10.39
N ASN A 59 -8.74 12.07 -11.46
CA ASN A 59 -8.76 10.62 -11.41
C ASN A 59 -7.42 10.06 -10.92
N THR A 60 -7.51 9.02 -10.10
CA THR A 60 -6.36 8.24 -9.67
C THR A 60 -6.25 6.97 -10.53
N PRO A 61 -5.03 6.43 -10.73
CA PRO A 61 -4.87 5.17 -11.44
C PRO A 61 -5.62 4.04 -10.72
N LEU A 62 -6.21 3.14 -11.51
CA LEU A 62 -6.93 1.96 -11.01
C LEU A 62 -6.03 1.05 -10.15
N LEU A 63 -4.76 0.94 -10.52
CA LEU A 63 -3.71 0.25 -9.77
C LEU A 63 -3.03 1.26 -8.82
N ASN A 64 -3.64 1.46 -7.65
CA ASN A 64 -3.12 2.31 -6.59
C ASN A 64 -2.83 1.44 -5.36
N GLU A 65 -1.55 1.08 -5.20
CA GLU A 65 -1.10 0.23 -4.10
C GLU A 65 -1.53 0.81 -2.74
N THR A 66 -2.26 0.00 -1.97
CA THR A 66 -2.89 0.42 -0.70
C THR A 66 -2.49 -0.54 0.43
N GLY A 67 -2.32 -0.02 1.64
CA GLY A 67 -2.17 -0.81 2.85
C GLY A 67 -2.46 -0.03 4.12
#